data_AF-A0A8J3CLI5-F1
#
_entry.id   AF-A0A8J3CLI5-F1
#
_cell.length_a   1.000
_cell.length_b   1.000
_cell.length_c   1.000
_cell.angle_alpha   90.00
_cell.angle_beta   90.00
_cell.angle_gamma   90.00
#
_symmetry.space_group_name_H-M   'P 1'
#
loop_
_entity.id
_entity.type
_entity.pdbx_description
1 polymer ?
#
loop_
_entity_poly.entity_id
_entity_poly.type
_entity_poly.pdbx_seq_one_letter_code
_entity_poly.pdbx_strand_id
1 'polypeptide(L)'
;MSQKTLITIDIDHREVSRQKSLGAAINLCATAAGFEAKEVCHAVGGIDKAQYSRWISNQEGIKWEKLVSLMDACGNDAPLLWMLHQCGYDLASLRKTESETERALRTEREARMKVEQENAILRGVLMGKAAA
;
A
#
# COMPACT_ATOMS: atom_id res chain seq x y z
N MET A 1 -8.28 4.02 17.88
CA MET A 1 -7.88 3.19 16.73
C MET A 1 -9.00 2.19 16.51
N SER A 2 -9.80 2.39 15.47
CA SER A 2 -10.94 1.50 15.18
C SER A 2 -10.38 0.18 14.65
N GLN A 3 -10.86 -0.93 15.20
CA GLN A 3 -10.43 -2.27 14.83
C GLN A 3 -11.06 -2.58 13.47
N LYS A 4 -10.21 -2.75 12.43
CA LYS A 4 -10.63 -3.11 11.08
C LYS A 4 -11.49 -4.38 11.13
N THR A 5 -12.64 -4.35 10.45
CA THR A 5 -13.60 -5.45 10.40
C THR A 5 -12.90 -6.75 10.01
N LEU A 6 -13.21 -7.87 10.69
CA LEU A 6 -12.52 -9.18 10.53
C LEU A 6 -12.64 -9.79 9.12
N ILE A 7 -13.44 -9.21 8.24
CA ILE A 7 -13.64 -9.65 6.86
C ILE A 7 -12.79 -8.74 5.97
N THR A 8 -11.62 -9.24 5.59
CA THR A 8 -10.78 -8.60 4.58
C THR A 8 -11.27 -9.03 3.20
N ILE A 9 -11.69 -8.07 2.38
CA ILE A 9 -11.99 -8.30 0.97
C ILE A 9 -10.69 -8.17 0.21
N ASP A 10 -10.23 -9.28 -0.36
CA ASP A 10 -9.05 -9.29 -1.22
C ASP A 10 -9.39 -8.70 -2.58
N ILE A 11 -8.61 -7.71 -3.02
CA ILE A 11 -8.78 -7.03 -4.32
C ILE A 11 -7.49 -7.18 -5.09
N ASP A 12 -7.60 -7.67 -6.34
CA ASP A 12 -6.44 -7.84 -7.21
C ASP A 12 -5.74 -6.49 -7.44
N HIS A 13 -4.45 -6.44 -7.15
CA HIS A 13 -3.57 -5.31 -7.38
C HIS A 13 -3.62 -4.79 -8.83
N ARG A 14 -3.91 -5.66 -9.81
CA ARG A 14 -4.10 -5.27 -11.21
C ARG A 14 -5.36 -4.46 -11.45
N GLU A 15 -6.44 -4.74 -10.73
CA GLU A 15 -7.67 -3.95 -10.82
C GLU A 15 -7.48 -2.58 -10.19
N VAL A 16 -6.77 -2.54 -9.05
CA VAL A 16 -6.41 -1.29 -8.38
C VAL A 16 -5.53 -0.43 -9.27
N SER A 17 -4.44 -0.97 -9.83
CA SER A 17 -3.47 -0.18 -10.62
C SER A 17 -4.05 0.40 -11.91
N ARG A 18 -5.10 -0.20 -12.46
CA ARG A 18 -5.78 0.27 -13.68
C ARG A 18 -6.76 1.42 -13.46
N GLN A 19 -7.08 1.74 -12.20
CA GLN A 19 -7.99 2.85 -11.91
C GLN A 19 -7.38 4.18 -12.37
N LYS A 20 -8.19 5.00 -13.05
CA LYS A 20 -7.73 6.25 -13.69
C LYS A 20 -7.57 7.42 -12.73
N SER A 21 -8.15 7.33 -11.54
CA SER A 21 -8.16 8.40 -10.53
C SER A 21 -8.39 7.82 -9.14
N LEU A 22 -8.13 8.63 -8.10
CA LEU A 22 -8.48 8.28 -6.72
C LEU A 22 -9.98 8.04 -6.56
N GLY A 23 -10.81 8.87 -7.21
CA GLY A 23 -12.26 8.70 -7.20
C GLY A 23 -12.72 7.35 -7.79
N ALA A 24 -12.07 6.87 -8.85
CA ALA A 24 -12.34 5.54 -9.40
C ALA A 24 -11.91 4.41 -8.44
N ALA A 25 -10.79 4.58 -7.74
CA ALA A 25 -10.34 3.64 -6.71
C ALA A 25 -11.26 3.62 -5.47
N ILE A 26 -11.79 4.78 -5.06
CA ILE A 26 -12.83 4.91 -4.02
C ILE A 26 -14.10 4.19 -4.44
N ASN A 27 -14.52 4.33 -5.70
CA ASN A 27 -15.68 3.61 -6.19
C ASN A 27 -15.45 2.09 -6.24
N LEU A 28 -14.27 1.65 -6.70
CA LEU A 28 -13.87 0.24 -6.70
C LEU A 28 -13.96 -0.36 -5.29
N CYS A 29 -13.44 0.35 -4.29
CA CYS A 29 -13.48 -0.03 -2.88
C CYS A 29 -14.91 -0.35 -2.39
N ALA A 30 -15.85 0.54 -2.70
CA ALA A 30 -17.26 0.37 -2.34
C ALA A 30 -17.92 -0.78 -3.12
N THR A 31 -17.70 -0.84 -4.45
CA THR A 31 -18.34 -1.87 -5.28
C THR A 31 -17.83 -3.28 -4.98
N ALA A 32 -16.54 -3.43 -4.64
CA ALA A 32 -15.96 -4.71 -4.23
C ALA A 32 -16.56 -5.20 -2.90
N ALA A 33 -16.98 -4.27 -2.03
CA ALA A 33 -17.72 -4.57 -0.81
C ALA A 33 -19.23 -4.79 -1.01
N GLY A 34 -19.72 -4.62 -2.24
CA GLY A 34 -21.15 -4.69 -2.55
C GLY A 34 -21.97 -3.51 -2.02
N PHE A 35 -21.31 -2.38 -1.72
CA PHE A 35 -21.99 -1.18 -1.24
C PHE A 35 -22.41 -0.25 -2.37
N GLU A 36 -23.66 0.19 -2.29
CA GLU A 36 -24.19 1.31 -3.05
C GLU A 36 -23.84 2.65 -2.39
N ALA A 37 -23.93 3.75 -3.15
CA ALA A 37 -23.59 5.09 -2.66
C ALA A 37 -24.31 5.48 -1.35
N LYS A 38 -25.56 5.02 -1.16
CA LYS A 38 -26.32 5.27 0.08
C LYS A 38 -25.72 4.52 1.27
N GLU A 39 -25.29 3.28 1.06
CA GLU A 39 -24.74 2.40 2.09
C GLU A 39 -23.35 2.87 2.51
N VAL A 40 -22.54 3.33 1.55
CA VAL A 40 -21.28 4.02 1.84
C VAL A 40 -21.51 5.24 2.73
N CYS A 41 -22.50 6.07 2.42
CA CYS A 41 -22.80 7.26 3.24
C CYS A 41 -23.19 6.89 4.67
N HIS A 42 -23.96 5.83 4.83
CA HIS A 42 -24.35 5.33 6.14
C HIS A 42 -23.16 4.76 6.92
N ALA A 43 -22.30 3.98 6.25
CA ALA A 43 -21.19 3.30 6.88
C ALA A 43 -20.04 4.24 7.27
N VAL A 44 -19.69 5.21 6.40
CA VAL A 44 -18.66 6.22 6.70
C VAL A 44 -19.16 7.21 7.76
N GLY A 45 -20.46 7.54 7.74
CA GLY A 45 -21.06 8.52 8.63
C GLY A 45 -20.66 9.97 8.32
N GLY A 46 -21.56 10.92 8.62
CA GLY A 46 -21.26 12.36 8.47
C GLY A 46 -20.93 12.82 7.04
N ILE A 47 -21.41 12.07 6.04
CA ILE A 47 -21.28 12.39 4.62
C ILE A 47 -22.65 12.25 3.95
N ASP A 48 -22.88 13.03 2.90
CA ASP A 48 -24.06 12.90 2.04
C ASP A 48 -23.69 12.29 0.67
N LYS A 49 -24.72 11.93 -0.11
CA LYS A 49 -24.54 11.35 -1.44
C LYS A 49 -23.82 12.32 -2.40
N ALA A 50 -24.01 13.62 -2.22
CA ALA A 50 -23.40 14.62 -3.09
C ALA A 50 -21.89 14.71 -2.85
N GLN A 51 -21.46 14.67 -1.60
CA GLN A 51 -20.06 14.61 -1.20
C GLN A 51 -19.39 13.34 -1.72
N TYR A 52 -20.04 12.18 -1.56
CA TYR A 52 -19.53 10.93 -2.14
C TYR A 52 -19.38 11.01 -3.66
N SER A 53 -20.40 11.56 -4.36
CA SER A 53 -20.34 11.77 -5.81
C SER A 53 -19.20 12.70 -6.23
N ARG A 54 -18.92 13.76 -5.47
CA ARG A 54 -17.78 14.67 -5.74
C ARG A 54 -16.43 13.98 -5.54
N TRP A 55 -16.31 13.05 -4.61
CA TRP A 55 -15.09 12.25 -4.44
C TRP A 55 -14.87 11.32 -5.64
N ILE A 56 -15.90 10.58 -6.08
CA ILE A 56 -15.78 9.65 -7.21
C ILE A 56 -15.47 10.40 -8.52
N SER A 57 -16.10 11.56 -8.72
CA SER A 57 -15.84 12.42 -9.88
C SER A 57 -14.56 13.24 -9.78
N ASN A 58 -13.79 13.07 -8.70
CA ASN A 58 -12.52 13.77 -8.45
C ASN A 58 -12.65 15.30 -8.41
N GLN A 59 -13.84 15.81 -8.09
CA GLN A 59 -14.13 17.24 -7.93
C GLN A 59 -13.78 17.74 -6.52
N GLU A 60 -13.79 16.85 -5.52
CA GLU A 60 -13.45 17.15 -4.13
C GLU A 60 -12.47 16.08 -3.62
N GLY A 61 -11.43 16.51 -2.90
CA GLY A 61 -10.54 15.59 -2.19
C GLY A 61 -11.21 15.00 -0.94
N ILE A 62 -10.79 13.79 -0.56
CA ILE A 62 -11.27 13.14 0.65
C ILE A 62 -10.34 13.44 1.84
N LYS A 63 -10.92 13.69 3.02
CA LYS A 63 -10.14 13.78 4.27
C LYS A 63 -9.69 12.40 4.72
N TRP A 64 -8.49 12.33 5.30
CA TRP A 64 -7.89 11.06 5.72
C TRP A 64 -8.80 10.23 6.64
N GLU A 65 -9.45 10.86 7.62
CA GLU A 65 -10.29 10.15 8.59
C GLU A 65 -11.51 9.51 7.91
N LYS A 66 -12.06 10.18 6.90
CA LYS A 66 -13.19 9.66 6.10
C LYS A 66 -12.73 8.54 5.15
N LEU A 67 -11.52 8.64 4.61
CA LEU A 67 -10.94 7.60 3.76
C LEU A 67 -10.66 6.32 4.56
N VAL A 68 -10.11 6.43 5.77
CA VAL A 68 -9.91 5.29 6.68
C VAL A 68 -11.26 4.65 7.03
N SER A 69 -12.26 5.47 7.39
CA SER A 69 -13.60 4.97 7.72
C SER A 69 -14.24 4.24 6.54
N LEU A 70 -14.04 4.71 5.30
CA LEU A 70 -14.48 4.03 4.09
C LEU A 70 -13.79 2.66 3.92
N MET A 71 -12.46 2.62 4.01
CA MET A 71 -11.70 1.38 3.83
C MET A 71 -12.01 0.35 4.91
N ASP A 72 -12.18 0.78 6.15
CA ASP A 72 -12.58 -0.08 7.26
C ASP A 72 -13.99 -0.66 7.06
N ALA A 73 -14.93 0.18 6.61
CA ALA A 73 -16.30 -0.23 6.33
C ALA A 73 -16.40 -1.20 5.14
N CYS A 74 -15.60 -0.96 4.09
CA CYS A 74 -15.57 -1.80 2.89
C CYS A 74 -14.66 -3.04 3.05
N GLY A 75 -13.90 -3.13 4.14
CA GLY A 75 -13.00 -4.26 4.40
C GLY A 75 -11.81 -4.38 3.46
N ASN A 76 -11.45 -3.31 2.72
CA ASN A 76 -10.35 -3.32 1.76
C ASN A 76 -9.64 -1.96 1.66
N ASP A 77 -8.41 -1.97 1.15
CA ASP A 77 -7.53 -0.80 1.09
C ASP A 77 -7.33 -0.27 -0.34
N ALA A 78 -8.24 -0.56 -1.28
CA ALA A 78 -8.06 -0.22 -2.71
C ALA A 78 -7.64 1.24 -2.96
N PRO A 79 -8.21 2.27 -2.29
CA PRO A 79 -7.80 3.66 -2.52
C PRO A 79 -6.35 3.91 -2.08
N LEU A 80 -5.93 3.35 -0.94
CA LEU A 80 -4.57 3.48 -0.42
C LEU A 80 -3.57 2.75 -1.33
N LEU A 81 -3.90 1.53 -1.73
CA LEU A 81 -3.10 0.77 -2.69
C LEU A 81 -2.95 1.51 -4.02
N TRP A 82 -4.01 2.15 -4.50
CA TRP A 82 -3.92 3.00 -5.69
C TRP A 82 -2.97 4.18 -5.48
N MET A 83 -3.05 4.87 -4.34
CA MET A 83 -2.13 5.98 -4.03
C MET A 83 -0.67 5.52 -3.97
N LEU A 84 -0.41 4.36 -3.36
CA LEU A 84 0.93 3.75 -3.34
C LEU A 84 1.43 3.47 -4.75
N HIS A 85 0.60 2.89 -5.61
CA HIS A 85 0.95 2.65 -7.01
C HIS A 85 1.27 3.96 -7.75
N GLN A 86 0.46 5.02 -7.58
CA GLN A 86 0.74 6.33 -8.18
C GLN A 86 2.04 6.96 -7.67
N CYS A 87 2.43 6.67 -6.43
CA CYS A 87 3.72 7.09 -5.87
C CYS A 87 4.88 6.19 -6.33
N GLY A 88 4.65 5.23 -7.23
CA GLY A 88 5.66 4.34 -7.76
C GLY A 88 6.07 3.26 -6.77
N TYR A 89 5.14 2.76 -5.95
CA TYR A 89 5.36 1.57 -5.12
C TYR A 89 4.83 0.31 -5.80
N ASP A 90 5.56 -0.79 -5.60
CA ASP A 90 5.13 -2.14 -5.91
C ASP A 90 4.17 -2.63 -4.83
N LEU A 91 2.93 -2.91 -5.23
CA LEU A 91 1.87 -3.37 -4.32
C LEU A 91 2.13 -4.77 -3.75
N ALA A 92 2.98 -5.59 -4.39
CA ALA A 92 3.35 -6.90 -3.86
C ALA A 92 4.40 -6.85 -2.75
N SER A 93 5.15 -5.76 -2.62
CA SER A 93 6.30 -5.69 -1.71
C SER A 93 6.42 -4.41 -0.88
N LEU A 94 5.52 -3.43 -1.04
CA LEU A 94 5.58 -2.08 -0.45
C LEU A 94 6.95 -1.39 -0.62
N ARG A 95 7.71 -1.78 -1.64
CA ARG A 95 8.96 -1.13 -2.06
C ARG A 95 8.65 -0.18 -3.20
N LYS A 96 9.50 0.81 -3.43
CA LYS A 96 9.44 1.55 -4.69
C LYS A 96 9.67 0.57 -5.85
N THR A 97 8.94 0.77 -6.95
CA THR A 97 9.12 0.03 -8.18
C THR A 97 10.53 0.31 -8.69
N GLU A 98 11.36 -0.72 -8.69
CA GLU A 98 12.73 -0.67 -9.18
C GLU A 98 12.76 -1.12 -10.64
N SER A 99 13.56 -0.45 -11.46
CA SER A 99 14.01 -0.98 -12.73
C SER A 99 14.86 -2.25 -12.52
N GLU A 100 15.02 -3.08 -13.56
CA GLU A 100 15.84 -4.29 -13.49
C GLU A 100 17.27 -3.99 -13.05
N THR A 101 17.82 -2.85 -13.49
CA THR A 101 19.16 -2.37 -13.13
C THR A 101 19.25 -1.93 -11.67
N GLU A 102 18.25 -1.21 -11.15
CA GLU A 102 18.19 -0.84 -9.73
C GLU A 102 18.06 -2.06 -8.82
N ARG A 103 17.23 -3.03 -9.22
CA ARG A 103 17.07 -4.30 -8.49
C ARG A 103 18.38 -5.09 -8.48
N ALA A 104 19.06 -5.22 -9.62
CA ALA A 104 20.35 -5.91 -9.71
C ALA A 104 21.41 -5.21 -8.85
N LEU A 105 21.50 -3.89 -8.92
CA LEU A 105 22.44 -3.10 -8.13
C LEU A 105 22.22 -3.29 -6.63
N ARG A 106 20.95 -3.35 -6.18
CA ARG A 106 20.62 -3.61 -4.77
C ARG A 106 21.05 -5.01 -4.35
N THR A 107 20.67 -6.04 -5.11
CA THR A 107 21.01 -7.44 -4.80
C THR A 107 22.53 -7.62 -4.69
N GLU A 108 23.29 -7.02 -5.61
CA GLU A 108 24.75 -7.04 -5.57
C GLU A 108 25.32 -6.32 -4.35
N ARG A 109 24.75 -5.17 -3.97
CA ARG A 109 25.16 -4.43 -2.77
C ARG A 109 24.87 -5.20 -1.49
N GLU A 110 23.69 -5.81 -1.38
CA GLU A 110 23.30 -6.65 -0.24
C GLU A 110 24.23 -7.88 -0.13
N ALA A 111 24.54 -8.54 -1.25
CA ALA A 111 25.47 -9.66 -1.29
C ALA A 111 26.89 -9.26 -0.88
N ARG A 112 27.41 -8.14 -1.42
CA ARG A 112 28.73 -7.61 -1.05
C ARG A 112 28.82 -7.28 0.42
N MET A 113 27.82 -6.58 0.97
CA MET A 113 27.79 -6.21 2.38
C MET A 113 27.82 -7.45 3.29
N LYS A 114 27.08 -8.51 2.93
CA LYS A 114 27.11 -9.77 3.67
C LYS A 114 28.51 -10.40 3.65
N VAL A 115 29.15 -10.46 2.49
CA VAL A 115 30.50 -11.01 2.35
C VAL A 115 31.53 -10.17 3.10
N GLU A 116 31.41 -8.84 3.07
CA GLU A 116 32.27 -7.92 3.82
C GLU A 116 32.11 -8.12 5.34
N GLN A 117 30.88 -8.29 5.82
CA GLN A 117 30.58 -8.60 7.22
C GLN A 117 31.21 -9.93 7.64
N GLU A 118 31.03 -10.99 6.84
CA GLU A 118 31.61 -12.32 7.10
C GLU A 118 33.14 -12.27 7.11
N ASN A 119 33.75 -11.58 6.15
CA ASN A 119 35.20 -11.39 6.09
C ASN A 119 35.73 -10.61 7.29
N ALA A 120 35.02 -9.57 7.75
CA ALA A 120 35.42 -8.81 8.93
C ALA A 120 35.43 -9.69 10.18
N ILE A 121 34.40 -10.53 10.37
CA ILE A 121 34.32 -11.49 11.47
C ILE A 121 35.46 -12.51 11.38
N LEU A 122 35.67 -13.12 10.21
CA LEU A 122 36.72 -14.11 9.99
C LEU A 122 38.11 -13.52 10.26
N ARG A 123 38.38 -12.32 9.77
CA ARG A 123 39.64 -11.61 10.05
C ARG A 123 39.82 -11.33 11.53
N GLY A 124 38.75 -10.91 12.23
CA GLY A 124 38.77 -10.72 13.68
C GLY A 124 39.12 -12.01 14.44
N VAL A 125 38.51 -13.14 14.07
CA VAL A 125 38.79 -14.45 14.68
C VAL A 125 40.22 -14.91 14.39
N LEU A 126 40.70 -14.74 13.17
CA LEU A 126 42.05 -15.13 12.78
C LEU A 126 43.12 -14.29 13.50
N MET A 127 42.93 -12.97 13.59
CA MET A 127 43.84 -12.09 14.33
C MET A 127 43.81 -12.36 15.84
N GLY A 128 42.63 -12.68 16.40
CA GLY A 128 42.50 -13.08 17.82
C GLY A 128 43.17 -14.42 18.15
N LYS A 129 43.19 -15.38 17.22
CA LYS A 129 43.90 -16.67 17.37
C LYS A 129 45.41 -16.58 17.16
N ALA A 130 45.90 -15.58 16.42
CA ALA A 130 47.34 -15.40 16.18
C ALA A 130 48.07 -14.71 17.36
N ALA A 131 47.33 -14.13 18.31
CA ALA A 131 47.86 -13.43 19.48
C ALA A 131 47.79 -14.26 20.79
N ALA A 132 47.30 -15.50 20.73
CA ALA A 132 47.25 -16.47 21.83
C ALA A 132 48.18 -17.65 21.55
#